data_AF-A0A5N4B4Q5-F1
#
_entry.id   AF-A0A5N4B4Q5-F1
#
_cell.length_a   1.000
_cell.length_b   1.000
_cell.length_c   1.000
_cell.angle_alpha   90.00
_cell.angle_beta   90.00
_cell.angle_gamma   90.00
#
_symmetry.space_group_name_H-M   'P 1'
#
loop_
_entity.id
_entity.type
_entity.pdbx_description
1 polymer ?
#
loop_
_entity_poly.entity_id
_entity_poly.type
_entity_poly.pdbx_seq_one_letter_code
_entity_poly.pdbx_strand_id
1 'polypeptide(L)'
;LPNIDKVNVGEGKAQDGFIDKADRKRVANLIISSILEAEPTKSLPSHCHLKFSLELHQIFKKVDPSAFFTTYAKVDKFNRKRNLGGPLYVAYLKKRAELRGANVLPKSSRSSSRDSRSSTQSVVDEDYIPVENQEVQDKLNFLKNTIQPWSVVLSNWKAAVNARKRELERNLTIFQYFDTYPALKTSEGYRLLLEDFTIFHEGKEDKFFSSFIQAQDKIIEISEKKCNKVVDKEVKSIIEQLVALRKGADLEAKTNAAILLLPFLVPLPSSRKKGAKFWRPSTIEVRDSFITLVPSDTDIPTAVKEKKEKLSQLDFRHHCLSQTSKVDQDRFLLKYMGRYSRTSKTKAV
;
A
#
# COMPACT_ATOMS: atom_id res chain seq x y z
N LEU A 1 20.00 23.15 -5.94
CA LEU A 1 19.29 24.10 -6.81
C LEU A 1 20.27 24.63 -7.84
N PRO A 2 19.90 24.86 -9.11
CA PRO A 2 20.70 25.74 -9.97
C PRO A 2 20.86 27.09 -9.26
N ASN A 3 22.04 27.69 -9.40
CA ASN A 3 22.55 28.83 -8.62
C ASN A 3 21.50 29.97 -8.48
N ILE A 4 20.81 30.02 -7.32
CA ILE A 4 19.69 30.96 -7.07
C ILE A 4 20.17 32.40 -6.88
N ASP A 5 21.46 32.59 -6.66
CA ASP A 5 22.07 33.91 -6.43
C ASP A 5 21.96 34.88 -7.64
N LYS A 6 21.48 34.39 -8.79
CA LYS A 6 21.23 35.21 -9.99
C LYS A 6 19.75 35.49 -10.28
N VAL A 7 18.83 35.09 -9.41
CA VAL A 7 17.41 35.42 -9.59
C VAL A 7 17.19 36.88 -9.21
N ASN A 8 17.25 37.76 -10.21
CA ASN A 8 16.86 39.16 -10.06
C ASN A 8 15.33 39.20 -9.86
N VAL A 9 14.88 39.16 -8.60
CA VAL A 9 13.49 39.35 -8.21
C VAL A 9 13.16 40.82 -8.47
N GLY A 10 12.67 41.11 -9.68
CA GLY A 10 12.42 42.48 -10.13
C GLY A 10 11.56 43.28 -9.14
N GLU A 11 12.08 44.43 -8.71
CA GLU A 11 11.46 45.59 -8.01
C GLU A 11 10.28 45.32 -7.05
N GLY A 12 10.18 44.12 -6.50
CA GLY A 12 9.28 43.72 -5.44
C GLY A 12 10.12 43.50 -4.20
N LYS A 13 9.93 44.37 -3.20
CA LYS A 13 10.69 44.45 -1.95
C LYS A 13 10.87 43.06 -1.28
N ALA A 14 11.97 42.37 -1.58
CA ALA A 14 12.54 41.35 -0.72
C ALA A 14 13.20 42.03 0.49
N GLN A 15 12.43 42.83 1.23
CA GLN A 15 12.90 43.40 2.48
C GLN A 15 12.68 42.35 3.57
N ASP A 16 13.78 41.99 4.22
CA ASP A 16 13.77 41.42 5.57
C ASP A 16 13.35 39.94 5.69
N GLY A 17 13.71 39.11 4.71
CA GLY A 17 13.50 37.64 4.75
C GLY A 17 12.03 37.22 4.57
N PHE A 18 11.17 38.17 4.21
CA PHE A 18 9.76 37.99 3.87
C PHE A 18 9.60 37.98 2.34
N ILE A 19 8.68 37.14 1.85
CA ILE A 19 8.28 37.11 0.45
C ILE A 19 6.76 37.09 0.37
N ASP A 20 6.20 37.98 -0.43
CA ASP A 20 4.76 38.15 -0.55
C ASP A 20 4.11 36.97 -1.32
N LYS A 21 2.79 36.98 -1.47
CA LYS A 21 2.09 35.89 -2.18
C LYS A 21 2.38 35.87 -3.69
N ALA A 22 2.60 37.03 -4.30
CA ALA A 22 2.82 37.15 -5.74
C ALA A 22 4.22 36.67 -6.12
N ASP A 23 5.23 37.07 -5.36
CA ASP A 23 6.63 36.71 -5.52
C ASP A 23 6.86 35.23 -5.18
N ARG A 24 6.16 34.67 -4.18
CA ARG A 24 6.16 33.21 -3.96
C ARG A 24 5.72 32.42 -5.18
N LYS A 25 4.70 32.90 -5.90
CA LYS A 25 4.24 32.29 -7.14
C LYS A 25 5.27 32.45 -8.26
N ARG A 26 5.93 33.61 -8.36
CA ARG A 26 7.01 33.85 -9.34
C ARG A 26 8.20 32.92 -9.10
N VAL A 27 8.69 32.85 -7.87
CA VAL A 27 9.80 31.96 -7.47
C VAL A 27 9.45 30.49 -7.75
N ALA A 28 8.23 30.07 -7.40
CA ALA A 28 7.77 28.71 -7.71
C ALA A 28 7.75 28.42 -9.22
N ASN A 29 7.25 29.36 -10.03
CA ASN A 29 7.25 29.22 -11.49
C ASN A 29 8.67 29.16 -12.05
N LEU A 30 9.60 29.98 -11.55
CA LEU A 30 11.00 29.99 -11.99
C LEU A 30 11.69 28.67 -11.69
N ILE A 31 11.56 28.15 -10.46
CA ILE A 31 12.17 26.87 -10.06
C ILE A 31 11.63 25.74 -10.94
N ILE A 32 10.31 25.61 -11.03
CA ILE A 32 9.69 24.55 -11.83
C ILE A 32 10.04 24.70 -13.32
N SER A 33 10.04 25.92 -13.87
CA SER A 33 10.34 26.13 -15.28
C SER A 33 11.79 25.78 -15.58
N SER A 34 12.74 26.22 -14.75
CA SER A 34 14.17 25.88 -14.93
C SER A 34 14.43 24.38 -14.95
N ILE A 35 13.76 23.61 -14.08
CA ILE A 35 13.89 22.15 -14.01
C ILE A 35 13.28 21.47 -15.23
N LEU A 36 12.08 21.88 -15.64
CA LEU A 36 11.37 21.27 -16.77
C LEU A 36 11.82 21.81 -18.14
N GLU A 37 12.57 22.90 -18.20
CA GLU A 37 13.25 23.35 -19.40
C GLU A 37 14.54 22.55 -19.63
N ALA A 38 15.27 22.22 -18.55
CA ALA A 38 16.42 21.34 -18.62
C ALA A 38 16.03 19.87 -18.92
N GLU A 39 14.96 19.38 -18.29
CA GLU A 39 14.46 18.02 -18.50
C GLU A 39 12.91 18.00 -18.59
N PRO A 40 12.32 18.17 -19.80
CA PRO A 40 10.86 18.28 -19.98
C PRO A 40 10.05 17.07 -19.54
N THR A 41 10.65 15.88 -19.57
CA THR A 41 10.02 14.61 -19.18
C THR A 41 10.16 14.30 -17.68
N LYS A 42 10.94 15.09 -16.93
CA LYS A 42 11.22 14.85 -15.51
C LYS A 42 9.93 14.89 -14.69
N SER A 43 9.64 13.79 -14.01
CA SER A 43 8.55 13.72 -13.04
C SER A 43 9.00 14.33 -11.72
N LEU A 44 8.17 15.19 -11.13
CA LEU A 44 8.40 15.78 -9.81
C LEU A 44 7.34 15.24 -8.82
N PRO A 45 7.66 14.19 -8.03
CA PRO A 45 6.79 13.72 -6.96
C PRO A 45 6.66 14.72 -5.80
N SER A 46 5.72 14.46 -4.89
CA SER A 46 5.46 15.34 -3.72
C SER A 46 6.68 15.56 -2.83
N HIS A 47 7.55 14.58 -2.65
CA HIS A 47 8.75 14.74 -1.83
C HIS A 47 9.75 15.75 -2.42
N CYS A 48 9.81 15.90 -3.75
CA CYS A 48 10.64 16.93 -4.40
C CYS A 48 10.12 18.33 -4.09
N HIS A 49 8.80 18.52 -4.14
CA HIS A 49 8.17 19.80 -3.81
C HIS A 49 8.37 20.17 -2.33
N LEU A 50 8.32 19.19 -1.44
CA LEU A 50 8.65 19.38 -0.02
C LEU A 50 10.11 19.80 0.15
N LYS A 51 11.05 19.12 -0.52
CA LYS A 51 12.46 19.48 -0.50
C LYS A 51 12.68 20.94 -0.95
N PHE A 52 12.08 21.36 -2.06
CA PHE A 52 12.17 22.74 -2.52
C PHE A 52 11.56 23.74 -1.54
N SER A 53 10.46 23.39 -0.87
CA SER A 53 9.86 24.26 0.15
C SER A 53 10.76 24.46 1.37
N LEU A 54 11.52 23.43 1.77
CA LEU A 54 12.48 23.52 2.86
C LEU A 54 13.71 24.34 2.46
N GLU A 55 14.22 24.16 1.24
CA GLU A 55 15.32 24.98 0.69
C GLU A 55 14.91 26.46 0.56
N LEU A 56 13.68 26.74 0.12
CA LEU A 56 13.14 28.10 0.06
C LEU A 56 12.97 28.73 1.44
N HIS A 57 12.65 27.94 2.48
CA HIS A 57 12.59 28.43 3.85
C HIS A 57 13.96 28.84 4.40
N GLN A 58 15.04 28.20 3.95
CA GLN A 58 16.41 28.60 4.32
C GLN A 58 16.74 30.00 3.79
N ILE A 59 16.20 30.36 2.62
CA ILE A 59 16.37 31.66 1.96
C ILE A 59 15.39 32.69 2.57
N PHE A 60 14.11 32.33 2.70
CA PHE A 60 13.03 33.18 3.21
C PHE A 60 12.61 32.73 4.61
N LYS A 61 13.48 32.99 5.59
CA LYS A 61 13.34 32.48 6.98
C LYS A 61 12.04 32.88 7.68
N LYS A 62 11.38 33.97 7.27
CA LYS A 62 10.09 34.42 7.84
C LYS A 62 8.87 33.75 7.20
N VAL A 63 9.04 32.86 6.22
CA VAL A 63 7.95 32.20 5.50
C VAL A 63 7.98 30.70 5.76
N ASP A 64 6.90 30.18 6.33
CA ASP A 64 6.76 28.75 6.62
C ASP A 64 6.82 27.89 5.33
N PRO A 65 7.48 26.70 5.34
CA PRO A 65 7.54 25.81 4.18
C PRO A 65 6.17 25.46 3.58
N SER A 66 5.12 25.34 4.42
CA SER A 66 3.76 25.03 3.96
C SER A 66 3.17 26.11 3.03
N ALA A 67 3.71 27.33 3.11
CA ALA A 67 3.35 28.46 2.28
C ALA A 67 3.82 28.30 0.81
N PHE A 68 4.75 27.39 0.54
CA PHE A 68 5.26 27.02 -0.79
C PHE A 68 4.73 25.66 -1.26
N PHE A 69 4.58 24.71 -0.34
CA PHE A 69 4.01 23.39 -0.63
C PHE A 69 3.38 22.74 0.61
N THR A 70 2.13 22.30 0.51
CA THR A 70 1.40 21.63 1.60
C THR A 70 1.26 20.14 1.29
N THR A 71 1.71 19.29 2.22
CA THR A 71 1.49 17.83 2.19
C THR A 71 0.15 17.46 2.82
N TYR A 72 -0.27 16.19 2.69
CA TYR A 72 -1.50 15.71 3.34
C TYR A 72 -1.41 15.85 4.86
N ALA A 73 -2.23 16.73 5.43
CA ALA A 73 -2.49 16.77 6.86
C ALA A 73 -3.62 15.80 7.21
N LYS A 74 -3.44 14.98 8.26
CA LYS A 74 -4.52 14.17 8.84
C LYS A 74 -5.64 15.09 9.31
N VAL A 75 -6.89 14.64 9.15
CA VAL A 75 -8.06 15.35 9.69
C VAL A 75 -7.98 15.28 11.21
N ASP A 76 -8.02 16.45 11.86
CA ASP A 76 -8.17 16.60 13.30
C ASP A 76 -9.42 17.45 13.59
N LYS A 77 -9.89 17.46 14.84
CA LYS A 77 -11.10 18.18 15.30
C LYS A 77 -11.14 19.65 14.85
N PHE A 78 -9.99 20.26 14.57
CA PHE A 78 -9.87 21.67 14.15
C PHE A 78 -9.44 21.87 12.69
N ASN A 79 -9.05 20.82 11.95
CA ASN A 79 -8.53 20.95 10.59
C ASN A 79 -9.25 20.04 9.60
N ARG A 80 -9.89 20.66 8.59
CA ARG A 80 -10.44 19.94 7.43
C ARG A 80 -9.30 19.37 6.59
N LYS A 81 -9.54 18.20 5.97
CA LYS A 81 -8.59 17.53 5.06
C LYS A 81 -8.01 18.52 4.05
N ARG A 82 -6.70 18.77 4.07
CA ARG A 82 -6.01 19.53 3.03
C ARG A 82 -5.40 18.56 2.03
N ASN A 83 -5.76 18.70 0.76
CA ASN A 83 -5.14 17.97 -0.34
C ASN A 83 -3.76 18.57 -0.65
N LEU A 84 -2.92 17.83 -1.39
CA LEU A 84 -1.66 18.35 -1.94
C LEU A 84 -1.90 19.69 -2.66
N GLY A 85 -1.09 20.70 -2.34
CA GLY A 85 -1.31 22.05 -2.85
C GLY A 85 -0.12 22.98 -2.61
N GLY A 86 -0.28 24.24 -3.00
CA GLY A 86 0.73 25.29 -2.84
C GLY A 86 1.36 25.76 -4.16
N PRO A 87 2.04 26.93 -4.15
CA PRO A 87 2.62 27.54 -5.34
C PRO A 87 3.50 26.62 -6.19
N LEU A 88 4.35 25.79 -5.56
CA LEU A 88 5.25 24.87 -6.27
C LEU A 88 4.49 23.80 -7.05
N TYR A 89 3.46 23.22 -6.43
CA TYR A 89 2.64 22.18 -7.06
C TYR A 89 1.77 22.75 -8.19
N VAL A 90 1.21 23.94 -7.98
CA VAL A 90 0.42 24.63 -9.01
C VAL A 90 1.28 25.02 -10.20
N ALA A 91 2.49 25.53 -9.97
CA ALA A 91 3.46 25.84 -11.02
C ALA A 91 3.81 24.59 -11.85
N TYR A 92 4.06 23.47 -11.18
CA TYR A 92 4.31 22.17 -11.83
C TYR A 92 3.15 21.73 -12.73
N LEU A 93 1.92 21.77 -12.22
CA LEU A 93 0.73 21.41 -13.02
C LEU A 93 0.56 22.32 -14.24
N LYS A 94 0.78 23.64 -14.07
CA LYS A 94 0.69 24.63 -15.16
C LYS A 94 1.74 24.39 -16.24
N LYS A 95 3.02 24.27 -15.86
CA LYS A 95 4.11 24.03 -16.82
C LYS A 95 3.95 22.69 -17.54
N ARG A 96 3.49 21.64 -16.84
CA ARG A 96 3.10 20.36 -17.47
C ARG A 96 1.96 20.53 -18.46
N ALA A 97 0.97 21.38 -18.19
CA ALA A 97 -0.12 21.66 -19.13
C ALA A 97 0.38 22.42 -20.37
N GLU A 98 1.25 23.42 -20.19
CA GLU A 98 1.91 24.16 -21.29
C GLU A 98 2.72 23.22 -22.18
N LEU A 99 3.56 22.37 -21.60
CA LEU A 99 4.36 21.38 -22.33
C LEU A 99 3.50 20.36 -23.08
N ARG A 100 2.30 20.01 -22.56
CA ARG A 100 1.32 19.19 -23.29
C ARG A 100 0.67 19.96 -24.44
N GLY A 101 0.37 21.24 -24.25
CA GLY A 101 -0.15 22.11 -25.31
C GLY A 101 0.86 22.30 -26.43
N ALA A 102 2.15 22.32 -26.10
CA ALA A 102 3.25 22.39 -27.05
C ALA A 102 3.67 21.02 -27.64
N ASN A 103 2.93 19.94 -27.37
CA ASN A 103 3.25 18.56 -27.78
C ASN A 103 4.62 18.02 -27.32
N VAL A 104 5.28 18.67 -26.37
CA VAL A 104 6.51 18.17 -25.72
C VAL A 104 6.18 17.02 -24.75
N LEU A 105 4.95 17.00 -24.24
CA LEU A 105 4.42 15.94 -23.38
C LEU A 105 3.14 15.35 -23.96
N PRO A 106 2.85 14.07 -23.70
CA PRO A 106 1.63 13.42 -24.16
C PRO A 106 0.37 14.10 -23.57
N LYS A 107 -0.67 14.20 -24.39
CA LYS A 107 -1.98 14.74 -23.98
C LYS A 107 -2.52 13.95 -22.78
N SER A 108 -3.13 14.66 -21.83
CA SER A 108 -3.64 14.06 -20.60
C SER A 108 -4.85 13.19 -20.91
N SER A 109 -4.78 11.88 -20.65
CA SER A 109 -5.93 10.96 -20.66
C SER A 109 -6.84 11.23 -19.45
N ARG A 110 -7.61 12.31 -19.50
CA ARG A 110 -8.79 12.46 -18.66
C ARG A 110 -9.99 12.63 -19.57
N SER A 111 -10.79 11.57 -19.63
CA SER A 111 -12.15 11.58 -20.15
C SER A 111 -12.93 12.73 -19.52
N SER A 112 -13.19 13.78 -20.29
CA SER A 112 -14.35 14.62 -20.05
C SER A 112 -15.54 13.91 -20.71
N SER A 113 -16.33 13.21 -19.92
CA SER A 113 -17.65 12.75 -20.34
C SER A 113 -18.55 13.98 -20.53
N ARG A 114 -18.72 14.42 -21.77
CA ARG A 114 -19.95 15.07 -22.24
C ARG A 114 -20.28 14.53 -23.62
N ASP A 115 -21.51 14.07 -23.72
CA ASP A 115 -22.16 13.45 -24.86
C ASP A 115 -21.90 14.16 -26.19
N SER A 116 -21.64 13.38 -27.24
CA SER A 116 -22.50 13.31 -28.43
C SER A 116 -21.99 12.29 -29.45
N ARG A 117 -22.90 11.36 -29.76
CA ARG A 117 -23.05 10.48 -30.93
C ARG A 117 -22.09 10.73 -32.11
N SER A 118 -21.28 9.73 -32.44
CA SER A 118 -21.21 9.16 -33.80
C SER A 118 -20.42 7.85 -33.80
N SER A 119 -21.01 6.82 -34.39
CA SER A 119 -20.42 5.51 -34.59
C SER A 119 -19.17 5.59 -35.46
N THR A 120 -18.03 5.16 -34.94
CA THR A 120 -16.98 4.53 -35.77
C THR A 120 -16.17 3.57 -34.89
N GLN A 121 -15.87 2.41 -35.47
CA GLN A 121 -15.34 1.22 -34.82
C GLN A 121 -14.18 1.50 -33.86
N SER A 122 -14.24 0.78 -32.74
CA SER A 122 -13.12 0.51 -31.85
C SER A 122 -11.96 -0.10 -32.64
N VAL A 123 -10.99 0.73 -33.01
CA VAL A 123 -9.62 0.27 -33.18
C VAL A 123 -8.93 0.56 -31.86
N VAL A 124 -8.49 -0.51 -31.23
CA VAL A 124 -7.69 -0.49 -30.02
C VAL A 124 -6.33 0.07 -30.44
N ASP A 125 -6.09 1.37 -30.22
CA ASP A 125 -4.73 1.90 -30.27
C ASP A 125 -4.03 1.47 -28.97
N GLU A 126 -3.39 0.32 -29.11
CA GLU A 126 -2.13 -0.03 -28.47
C GLU A 126 -1.17 1.17 -28.37
N ASP A 127 -0.34 1.16 -27.34
CA ASP A 127 0.84 2.01 -27.20
C ASP A 127 0.68 3.53 -26.90
N TYR A 128 0.58 3.84 -25.61
CA TYR A 128 1.49 4.86 -25.04
C TYR A 128 2.27 4.27 -23.86
N ILE A 129 3.26 3.47 -24.20
CA ILE A 129 4.35 3.04 -23.32
C ILE A 129 5.20 4.30 -23.04
N PRO A 130 5.31 4.81 -21.80
CA PRO A 130 6.44 5.67 -21.50
C PRO A 130 7.67 4.83 -21.78
N VAL A 131 8.46 5.15 -22.82
CA VAL A 131 9.63 4.37 -23.26
C VAL A 131 10.43 4.01 -22.01
N GLU A 132 10.19 2.80 -21.50
CA GLU A 132 11.10 2.21 -20.54
C GLU A 132 12.34 1.98 -21.37
N ASN A 133 13.49 2.46 -20.87
CA ASN A 133 14.78 2.23 -21.48
C ASN A 133 14.79 0.80 -22.04
N GLN A 134 15.14 0.61 -23.33
CA GLN A 134 15.08 -0.70 -24.01
C GLN A 134 15.66 -1.80 -23.12
N GLU A 135 16.74 -1.47 -22.42
CA GLU A 135 17.41 -2.32 -21.43
C GLU A 135 16.49 -2.82 -20.28
N VAL A 136 15.57 -1.99 -19.78
CA VAL A 136 14.59 -2.37 -18.75
C VAL A 136 13.50 -3.25 -19.34
N GLN A 137 13.05 -2.99 -20.57
CA GLN A 137 12.08 -3.87 -21.24
C GLN A 137 12.68 -5.25 -21.53
N ASP A 138 13.93 -5.30 -21.97
CA ASP A 138 14.65 -6.56 -22.20
C ASP A 138 14.76 -7.36 -20.91
N LYS A 139 15.02 -6.69 -19.78
CA LYS A 139 15.04 -7.32 -18.44
C LYS A 139 13.64 -7.81 -18.01
N LEU A 140 12.58 -7.05 -18.25
CA LEU A 140 11.21 -7.50 -17.95
C LEU A 140 10.82 -8.71 -18.81
N ASN A 141 11.12 -8.67 -20.10
CA ASN A 141 10.86 -9.77 -21.03
C ASN A 141 11.65 -11.02 -20.65
N PHE A 142 12.90 -10.85 -20.20
CA PHE A 142 13.68 -11.94 -19.62
C PHE A 142 12.98 -12.55 -18.41
N LEU A 143 12.56 -11.73 -17.44
CA LEU A 143 11.92 -12.21 -16.20
C LEU A 143 10.57 -12.89 -16.43
N LYS A 144 9.86 -12.54 -17.52
CA LYS A 144 8.59 -13.16 -17.92
C LYS A 144 8.78 -14.57 -18.46
N ASN A 145 9.94 -14.86 -19.06
CA ASN A 145 10.18 -16.12 -19.78
C ASN A 145 11.23 -17.02 -19.11
N THR A 146 12.03 -16.50 -18.19
CA THR A 146 13.22 -17.18 -17.67
C THR A 146 13.19 -17.30 -16.15
N ILE A 147 13.47 -18.52 -15.65
CA ILE A 147 13.50 -18.85 -14.22
C ILE A 147 14.93 -19.17 -13.74
N GLN A 148 15.85 -19.45 -14.68
CA GLN A 148 17.24 -19.81 -14.41
C GLN A 148 18.16 -19.25 -15.52
N PRO A 149 19.45 -18.95 -15.24
CA PRO A 149 20.13 -19.12 -13.95
C PRO A 149 19.71 -18.11 -12.90
N TRP A 150 19.61 -18.53 -11.63
CA TRP A 150 19.09 -17.70 -10.53
C TRP A 150 19.84 -16.39 -10.33
N SER A 151 21.16 -16.38 -10.49
CA SER A 151 21.99 -15.17 -10.38
C SER A 151 21.57 -14.08 -11.38
N VAL A 152 21.22 -14.48 -12.61
CA VAL A 152 20.78 -13.57 -13.67
C VAL A 152 19.35 -13.11 -13.41
N VAL A 153 18.46 -14.02 -12.96
CA VAL A 153 17.10 -13.68 -12.54
C VAL A 153 17.13 -12.62 -11.44
N LEU A 154 17.92 -12.83 -10.39
CA LEU A 154 18.04 -11.88 -9.28
C LEU A 154 18.56 -10.52 -9.74
N SER A 155 19.59 -10.49 -10.60
CA SER A 155 20.15 -9.25 -11.15
C SER A 155 19.10 -8.47 -11.96
N ASN A 156 18.43 -9.15 -12.90
CA ASN A 156 17.38 -8.54 -13.72
C ASN A 156 16.18 -8.11 -12.87
N TRP A 157 15.85 -8.87 -11.82
CA TRP A 157 14.79 -8.57 -10.87
C TRP A 157 15.04 -7.24 -10.15
N LYS A 158 16.24 -7.05 -9.60
CA LYS A 158 16.64 -5.80 -8.93
C LYS A 158 16.63 -4.62 -9.90
N ALA A 159 17.16 -4.80 -11.10
CA ALA A 159 17.21 -3.75 -12.11
C ALA A 159 15.81 -3.31 -12.62
N ALA A 160 14.86 -4.25 -12.70
CA ALA A 160 13.50 -3.98 -13.17
C ALA A 160 12.49 -3.63 -12.05
N VAL A 161 12.93 -3.47 -10.79
CA VAL A 161 12.07 -3.34 -9.60
C VAL A 161 11.02 -2.24 -9.71
N ASN A 162 11.40 -1.06 -10.20
CA ASN A 162 10.48 0.06 -10.34
C ASN A 162 9.46 -0.15 -11.46
N ALA A 163 9.83 -0.87 -12.52
CA ALA A 163 8.93 -1.18 -13.62
C ALA A 163 7.90 -2.25 -13.22
N ARG A 164 8.37 -3.33 -12.56
CA ARG A 164 7.49 -4.37 -12.00
C ARG A 164 6.51 -3.80 -10.97
N LYS A 165 6.96 -2.89 -10.11
CA LYS A 165 6.06 -2.19 -9.17
C LYS A 165 4.96 -1.42 -9.89
N ARG A 166 5.28 -0.71 -10.98
CA ARG A 166 4.27 -0.02 -11.79
C ARG A 166 3.29 -0.99 -12.44
N GLU A 167 3.75 -2.14 -12.94
CA GLU A 167 2.86 -3.18 -13.46
C GLU A 167 1.92 -3.71 -12.37
N LEU A 168 2.43 -3.96 -11.16
CA LEU A 168 1.62 -4.40 -10.02
C LEU A 168 0.57 -3.34 -9.63
N GLU A 169 0.92 -2.06 -9.63
CA GLU A 169 0.01 -0.94 -9.34
C GLU A 169 -1.06 -0.73 -10.44
N ARG A 170 -0.88 -1.28 -11.65
CA ARG A 170 -1.78 -1.14 -12.80
C ARG A 170 -2.96 -2.14 -12.83
N ASN A 171 -3.31 -2.71 -11.69
CA ASN A 171 -4.40 -3.68 -11.48
C ASN A 171 -4.07 -5.14 -11.82
N LEU A 172 -2.83 -5.58 -11.69
CA LEU A 172 -2.57 -7.01 -11.61
C LEU A 172 -3.08 -7.56 -10.28
N THR A 173 -3.87 -8.63 -10.33
CA THR A 173 -4.07 -9.47 -9.14
C THR A 173 -2.74 -10.11 -8.75
N ILE A 174 -2.61 -10.53 -7.48
CA ILE A 174 -1.41 -11.26 -7.02
C ILE A 174 -1.16 -12.49 -7.90
N PHE A 175 -2.21 -13.21 -8.31
CA PHE A 175 -2.09 -14.40 -9.15
C PHE A 175 -1.55 -14.07 -10.54
N GLN A 176 -2.14 -13.05 -11.20
CA GLN A 176 -1.64 -12.59 -12.49
C GLN A 176 -0.19 -12.12 -12.40
N TYR A 177 0.20 -11.49 -11.30
CA TYR A 177 1.59 -11.10 -11.09
C TYR A 177 2.54 -12.30 -10.99
N PHE A 178 2.13 -13.37 -10.29
CA PHE A 178 2.90 -14.63 -10.23
C PHE A 178 2.89 -15.38 -11.57
N ASP A 179 1.82 -15.27 -12.35
CA ASP A 179 1.74 -15.83 -13.70
C ASP A 179 2.67 -15.09 -14.67
N THR A 180 2.71 -13.76 -14.58
CA THR A 180 3.62 -12.91 -15.36
C THR A 180 5.09 -13.16 -15.01
N TYR A 181 5.40 -13.45 -13.74
CA TYR A 181 6.76 -13.66 -13.25
C TYR A 181 6.93 -15.06 -12.66
N PRO A 182 7.13 -16.09 -13.50
CA PRO A 182 7.06 -17.49 -13.08
C PRO A 182 8.15 -17.88 -12.07
N ALA A 183 9.26 -17.15 -11.99
CA ALA A 183 10.29 -17.35 -10.97
C ALA A 183 9.74 -17.26 -9.54
N LEU A 184 8.66 -16.50 -9.31
CA LEU A 184 7.98 -16.40 -8.01
C LEU A 184 7.30 -17.70 -7.57
N LYS A 185 7.00 -18.61 -8.49
CA LYS A 185 6.35 -19.90 -8.20
C LYS A 185 7.35 -21.00 -7.80
N THR A 186 8.64 -20.71 -7.85
CA THR A 186 9.68 -21.65 -7.43
C THR A 186 9.83 -21.66 -5.91
N SER A 187 10.52 -22.68 -5.38
CA SER A 187 10.85 -22.77 -3.95
C SER A 187 11.61 -21.54 -3.43
N GLU A 188 12.44 -20.92 -4.26
CA GLU A 188 13.23 -19.74 -3.91
C GLU A 188 12.56 -18.42 -4.31
N GLY A 189 11.40 -18.47 -4.97
CA GLY A 189 10.71 -17.32 -5.52
C GLY A 189 10.37 -16.24 -4.49
N TYR A 190 10.09 -16.64 -3.24
CA TYR A 190 9.82 -15.71 -2.15
C TYR A 190 10.99 -14.76 -1.87
N ARG A 191 12.24 -15.16 -2.14
CA ARG A 191 13.43 -14.31 -1.94
C ARG A 191 13.42 -13.07 -2.83
N LEU A 192 12.80 -13.16 -4.01
CA LEU A 192 12.64 -12.01 -4.91
C LEU A 192 11.73 -10.93 -4.31
N LEU A 193 10.70 -11.35 -3.55
CA LEU A 193 9.83 -10.42 -2.83
C LEU A 193 10.52 -9.79 -1.63
N LEU A 194 11.38 -10.55 -0.93
CA LEU A 194 12.22 -10.03 0.14
C LEU A 194 13.17 -8.96 -0.39
N GLU A 195 13.79 -9.19 -1.55
CA GLU A 195 14.67 -8.23 -2.20
C GLU A 195 13.96 -6.93 -2.58
N ASP A 196 12.75 -7.04 -3.16
CA ASP A 196 11.92 -5.85 -3.42
C ASP A 196 11.62 -5.08 -2.14
N PHE A 197 11.27 -5.80 -1.07
CA PHE A 197 11.00 -5.20 0.23
C PHE A 197 12.22 -4.46 0.77
N THR A 198 13.40 -5.09 0.76
CA THR A 198 14.68 -4.48 1.17
C THR A 198 14.97 -3.20 0.38
N ILE A 199 14.78 -3.21 -0.94
CA ILE A 199 15.02 -2.04 -1.80
C ILE A 199 14.09 -0.87 -1.43
N PHE A 200 12.81 -1.14 -1.18
CA PHE A 200 11.83 -0.08 -0.86
C PHE A 200 11.84 0.33 0.62
N HIS A 201 12.35 -0.53 1.49
CA HIS A 201 12.25 -0.42 2.94
C HIS A 201 13.55 -0.82 3.63
N GLU A 202 14.65 -0.25 3.17
CA GLU A 202 15.99 -0.47 3.73
C GLU A 202 15.99 -0.37 5.27
N GLY A 203 16.56 -1.39 5.92
CA GLY A 203 16.68 -1.49 7.38
C GLY A 203 15.38 -1.85 8.10
N LYS A 204 14.41 -2.45 7.39
CA LYS A 204 13.13 -2.90 7.96
C LYS A 204 12.82 -4.39 7.75
N GLU A 205 13.76 -5.15 7.21
CA GLU A 205 13.63 -6.54 6.80
C GLU A 205 13.08 -7.40 7.95
N ASP A 206 13.65 -7.25 9.14
CA ASP A 206 13.28 -8.02 10.34
C ASP A 206 12.47 -7.19 11.34
N LYS A 207 11.94 -6.05 10.94
CA LYS A 207 11.28 -5.13 11.88
C LYS A 207 10.02 -5.74 12.48
N PHE A 208 9.30 -6.57 11.72
CA PHE A 208 8.16 -7.31 12.24
C PHE A 208 8.61 -8.30 13.32
N PHE A 209 9.57 -9.18 13.00
CA PHE A 209 10.04 -10.22 13.92
C PHE A 209 10.65 -9.63 15.19
N SER A 210 11.55 -8.65 15.05
CA SER A 210 12.17 -7.97 16.19
C SER A 210 11.13 -7.24 17.08
N SER A 211 10.19 -6.52 16.49
CA SER A 211 9.12 -5.85 17.25
C SER A 211 8.17 -6.87 17.89
N PHE A 212 7.93 -8.00 17.23
CA PHE A 212 7.05 -9.05 17.72
C PHE A 212 7.66 -9.75 18.94
N ILE A 213 8.94 -10.11 18.87
CA ILE A 213 9.70 -10.69 19.99
C ILE A 213 9.66 -9.74 21.20
N GLN A 214 9.83 -8.43 20.98
CA GLN A 214 9.70 -7.45 22.07
C GLN A 214 8.29 -7.35 22.66
N ALA A 215 7.26 -7.67 21.87
CA ALA A 215 5.85 -7.61 22.28
C ALA A 215 5.31 -8.93 22.85
N GLN A 216 6.00 -10.05 22.68
CA GLN A 216 5.46 -11.39 22.95
C GLN A 216 5.04 -11.58 24.41
N ASP A 217 5.83 -11.11 25.38
CA ASP A 217 5.49 -11.22 26.80
C ASP A 217 4.21 -10.47 27.13
N LYS A 218 4.02 -9.30 26.52
CA LYS A 218 2.83 -8.47 26.70
C LYS A 218 1.60 -9.11 26.05
N ILE A 219 1.76 -9.76 24.88
CA ILE A 219 0.70 -10.51 24.22
C ILE A 219 0.23 -11.66 25.13
N ILE A 220 1.16 -12.41 25.71
CA ILE A 220 0.85 -13.53 26.60
C ILE A 220 0.16 -13.03 27.88
N GLU A 221 0.70 -11.97 28.51
CA GLU A 221 0.11 -11.36 29.72
C GLU A 221 -1.34 -10.88 29.49
N ILE A 222 -1.60 -10.21 28.37
CA ILE A 222 -2.96 -9.75 28.02
C ILE A 222 -3.88 -10.95 27.80
N SER A 223 -3.36 -12.02 27.19
CA SER A 223 -4.13 -13.24 26.90
C SER A 223 -4.51 -13.96 28.19
N GLU A 224 -3.59 -14.08 29.14
CA GLU A 224 -3.83 -14.64 30.47
C GLU A 224 -4.92 -13.85 31.22
N LYS A 225 -4.82 -12.51 31.23
CA LYS A 225 -5.85 -11.64 31.81
C LYS A 225 -7.22 -11.80 31.15
N LYS A 226 -7.25 -12.02 29.84
CA LYS A 226 -8.49 -12.23 29.07
C LYS A 226 -9.08 -13.62 29.33
N CYS A 227 -8.23 -14.63 29.52
CA CYS A 227 -8.61 -16.01 29.84
C CYS A 227 -9.56 -16.09 31.04
N ASN A 228 -9.28 -15.31 32.09
CA ASN A 228 -10.11 -15.23 33.30
C ASN A 228 -11.57 -14.78 33.05
N LYS A 229 -11.83 -14.13 31.91
CA LYS A 229 -13.15 -13.64 31.50
C LYS A 229 -13.84 -14.55 30.48
N VAL A 230 -13.17 -15.59 30.01
CA VAL A 230 -13.71 -16.54 29.04
C VAL A 230 -14.65 -17.50 29.77
N VAL A 231 -15.90 -17.55 29.32
CA VAL A 231 -16.94 -18.45 29.89
C VAL A 231 -16.82 -19.86 29.31
N ASP A 232 -16.43 -19.97 28.03
CA ASP A 232 -16.26 -21.23 27.32
C ASP A 232 -15.07 -22.03 27.88
N LYS A 233 -15.34 -23.22 28.43
CA LYS A 233 -14.34 -24.05 29.10
C LYS A 233 -13.26 -24.58 28.14
N GLU A 234 -13.64 -24.90 26.90
CA GLU A 234 -12.71 -25.45 25.91
C GLU A 234 -11.75 -24.35 25.46
N VAL A 235 -12.28 -23.19 25.10
CA VAL A 235 -11.48 -22.01 24.73
C VAL A 235 -10.56 -21.59 25.87
N LYS A 236 -11.08 -21.60 27.11
CA LYS A 236 -10.29 -21.29 28.30
C LYS A 236 -9.11 -22.25 28.47
N SER A 237 -9.35 -23.57 28.35
CA SER A 237 -8.31 -24.58 28.46
C SER A 237 -7.22 -24.42 27.39
N ILE A 238 -7.61 -24.11 26.14
CA ILE A 238 -6.64 -23.85 25.06
C ILE A 238 -5.74 -22.66 25.39
N ILE A 239 -6.32 -21.54 25.87
CA ILE A 239 -5.53 -20.36 26.24
C ILE A 239 -4.60 -20.69 27.40
N GLU A 240 -5.07 -21.41 28.42
CA GLU A 240 -4.23 -21.83 29.56
C GLU A 240 -3.05 -22.71 29.13
N GLN A 241 -3.28 -23.67 28.22
CA GLN A 241 -2.21 -24.51 27.66
C GLN A 241 -1.18 -23.67 26.91
N LEU A 242 -1.62 -22.75 26.05
CA LEU A 242 -0.72 -21.87 25.29
C LEU A 242 0.06 -20.91 26.20
N VAL A 243 -0.57 -20.38 27.25
CA VAL A 243 0.11 -19.54 28.26
C VAL A 243 1.13 -20.38 29.04
N ALA A 244 0.82 -21.63 29.35
CA ALA A 244 1.74 -22.52 30.06
C ALA A 244 3.02 -22.81 29.27
N LEU A 245 2.97 -22.81 27.94
CA LEU A 245 4.15 -22.94 27.07
C LEU A 245 5.21 -21.85 27.32
N ARG A 246 4.87 -20.73 27.97
CA ARG A 246 5.85 -19.69 28.36
C ARG A 246 6.81 -20.15 29.47
N LYS A 247 6.37 -21.06 30.36
CA LYS A 247 7.11 -21.41 31.58
C LYS A 247 8.27 -22.33 31.24
N GLY A 248 9.49 -21.81 31.35
CA GLY A 248 10.73 -22.59 31.15
C GLY A 248 11.09 -22.87 29.69
N ALA A 249 10.32 -22.34 28.73
CA ALA A 249 10.57 -22.59 27.32
C ALA A 249 11.52 -21.55 26.69
N ASP A 250 12.15 -21.97 25.60
CA ASP A 250 13.04 -21.15 24.78
C ASP A 250 12.29 -19.99 24.07
N LEU A 251 13.06 -19.15 23.38
CA LEU A 251 12.51 -17.99 22.68
C LEU A 251 11.49 -18.39 21.61
N GLU A 252 11.72 -19.52 20.92
CA GLU A 252 10.87 -20.01 19.84
C GLU A 252 9.50 -20.45 20.37
N ALA A 253 9.46 -21.28 21.41
CA ALA A 253 8.23 -21.70 22.05
C ALA A 253 7.40 -20.52 22.58
N LYS A 254 8.06 -19.51 23.16
CA LYS A 254 7.40 -18.27 23.59
C LYS A 254 6.82 -17.47 22.43
N THR A 255 7.57 -17.36 21.33
CA THR A 255 7.13 -16.67 20.12
C THR A 255 5.91 -17.38 19.53
N ASN A 256 5.98 -18.71 19.40
CA ASN A 256 4.91 -19.54 18.88
C ASN A 256 3.64 -19.44 19.74
N ALA A 257 3.78 -19.49 21.07
CA ALA A 257 2.67 -19.27 21.99
C ALA A 257 2.03 -17.89 21.79
N ALA A 258 2.83 -16.83 21.71
CA ALA A 258 2.32 -15.48 21.49
C ALA A 258 1.57 -15.35 20.16
N ILE A 259 2.08 -15.95 19.08
CA ILE A 259 1.44 -15.97 17.76
C ILE A 259 0.08 -16.67 17.83
N LEU A 260 0.02 -17.85 18.44
CA LEU A 260 -1.21 -18.65 18.56
C LEU A 260 -2.26 -18.01 19.48
N LEU A 261 -1.84 -17.09 20.36
CA LEU A 261 -2.74 -16.35 21.26
C LEU A 261 -3.39 -15.13 20.59
N LEU A 262 -2.80 -14.57 19.52
CA LEU A 262 -3.32 -13.39 18.83
C LEU A 262 -4.81 -13.46 18.46
N PRO A 263 -5.35 -14.57 17.91
CA PRO A 263 -6.75 -14.63 17.51
C PRO A 263 -7.71 -14.42 18.68
N PHE A 264 -7.32 -14.85 19.88
CA PHE A 264 -8.13 -14.69 21.07
C PHE A 264 -8.14 -13.26 21.60
N LEU A 265 -7.18 -12.42 21.21
CA LEU A 265 -7.13 -11.00 21.59
C LEU A 265 -8.08 -10.14 20.76
N VAL A 266 -8.30 -10.52 19.50
CA VAL A 266 -9.18 -9.78 18.58
C VAL A 266 -10.65 -9.98 18.97
N PRO A 267 -11.42 -8.91 19.17
CA PRO A 267 -12.85 -9.03 19.46
C PRO A 267 -13.60 -9.57 18.25
N LEU A 268 -14.45 -10.59 18.46
CA LEU A 268 -15.36 -11.07 17.43
C LEU A 268 -16.39 -9.98 17.08
N PRO A 269 -16.66 -9.73 15.79
CA PRO A 269 -17.69 -8.78 15.40
C PRO A 269 -19.05 -9.19 15.98
N SER A 270 -19.67 -8.27 16.71
CA SER A 270 -20.99 -8.45 17.31
C SER A 270 -22.06 -8.46 16.22
N SER A 271 -22.58 -9.62 15.84
CA SER A 271 -23.75 -9.72 14.97
C SER A 271 -24.99 -9.26 15.75
N ARG A 272 -25.36 -7.99 15.61
CA ARG A 272 -26.65 -7.46 16.07
C ARG A 272 -27.47 -7.01 14.86
N LYS A 273 -27.96 -7.95 14.08
CA LYS A 273 -29.18 -7.73 13.31
C LYS A 273 -30.23 -8.70 13.84
N LYS A 274 -31.21 -8.16 14.57
CA LYS A 274 -32.39 -8.92 15.00
C LYS A 274 -33.08 -9.50 13.76
N GLY A 275 -33.38 -10.80 13.77
CA GLY A 275 -34.29 -11.44 12.81
C GLY A 275 -33.65 -12.17 11.62
N ALA A 276 -32.34 -12.05 11.38
CA ALA A 276 -31.66 -12.85 10.35
C ALA A 276 -30.81 -13.94 11.02
N LYS A 277 -31.00 -15.21 10.64
CA LYS A 277 -30.05 -16.31 10.93
C LYS A 277 -28.75 -16.01 10.20
N PHE A 278 -27.89 -15.20 10.81
CA PHE A 278 -26.55 -14.94 10.29
C PHE A 278 -25.60 -15.97 10.88
N TRP A 279 -24.89 -16.73 10.03
CA TRP A 279 -23.83 -17.61 10.48
C TRP A 279 -22.76 -16.80 11.21
N ARG A 280 -22.37 -17.26 12.41
CA ARG A 280 -21.33 -16.61 13.22
C ARG A 280 -20.25 -17.63 13.51
N PRO A 281 -18.99 -17.36 13.15
CA PRO A 281 -17.90 -18.27 13.48
C PRO A 281 -17.72 -18.34 14.99
N SER A 282 -17.43 -19.55 15.48
CA SER A 282 -16.99 -19.76 16.85
C SER A 282 -15.61 -19.13 17.08
N THR A 283 -15.22 -18.94 18.34
CA THR A 283 -13.88 -18.44 18.68
C THR A 283 -12.78 -19.37 18.16
N ILE A 284 -13.03 -20.68 18.20
CA ILE A 284 -12.11 -21.71 17.69
C ILE A 284 -12.01 -21.60 16.16
N GLU A 285 -13.13 -21.43 15.47
CA GLU A 285 -13.12 -21.24 14.01
C GLU A 285 -12.38 -19.98 13.60
N VAL A 286 -12.49 -18.89 14.39
CA VAL A 286 -11.70 -17.68 14.12
C VAL A 286 -10.21 -17.90 14.35
N ARG A 287 -9.82 -18.63 15.41
CA ARG A 287 -8.42 -19.04 15.62
C ARG A 287 -7.90 -19.80 14.40
N ASP A 288 -8.59 -20.86 14.00
CA ASP A 288 -8.16 -21.74 12.91
C ASP A 288 -8.20 -21.04 11.54
N SER A 289 -9.06 -20.03 11.39
CA SER A 289 -9.06 -19.18 10.20
C SER A 289 -7.85 -18.24 10.14
N PHE A 290 -7.33 -17.81 11.30
CA PHE A 290 -6.17 -16.93 11.40
C PHE A 290 -4.88 -17.73 11.22
N ILE A 291 -4.66 -18.75 12.05
CA ILE A 291 -3.53 -19.68 11.96
C ILE A 291 -4.05 -21.09 12.21
N THR A 292 -3.85 -21.96 11.22
CA THR A 292 -4.19 -23.38 11.33
C THR A 292 -2.96 -24.14 11.80
N LEU A 293 -3.00 -24.68 13.02
CA LEU A 293 -1.95 -25.57 13.52
C LEU A 293 -2.17 -26.96 12.92
N VAL A 294 -1.17 -27.46 12.20
CA VAL A 294 -1.18 -28.81 11.63
C VAL A 294 -0.14 -29.65 12.38
N PRO A 295 -0.49 -30.81 12.95
CA PRO A 295 0.43 -31.60 13.77
C PRO A 295 1.64 -32.16 13.02
N SER A 296 1.47 -32.44 11.72
CA SER A 296 2.50 -33.05 10.86
C SER A 296 2.41 -32.49 9.44
N ASP A 297 3.54 -32.41 8.75
CA ASP A 297 3.61 -31.96 7.35
C ASP A 297 2.78 -32.85 6.42
N THR A 298 2.64 -34.14 6.75
CA THR A 298 1.81 -35.10 6.00
C THR A 298 0.33 -34.75 6.00
N ASP A 299 -0.12 -33.99 7.01
CA ASP A 299 -1.52 -33.66 7.22
C ASP A 299 -1.90 -32.34 6.54
N ILE A 300 -0.93 -31.57 6.04
CA ILE A 300 -1.15 -30.29 5.36
C ILE A 300 -2.13 -30.45 4.19
N PRO A 301 -1.99 -31.45 3.27
CA PRO A 301 -2.94 -31.61 2.17
C PRO A 301 -4.37 -31.85 2.65
N THR A 302 -4.53 -32.65 3.71
CA THR A 302 -5.83 -32.96 4.32
C THR A 302 -6.45 -31.72 4.95
N ALA A 303 -5.69 -30.99 5.77
CA ALA A 303 -6.15 -29.76 6.41
C ALA A 303 -6.57 -28.69 5.37
N VAL A 304 -5.83 -28.59 4.25
CA VAL A 304 -6.17 -27.69 3.14
C VAL A 304 -7.47 -28.12 2.46
N LYS A 305 -7.66 -29.43 2.22
CA LYS A 305 -8.87 -29.98 1.60
C LYS A 305 -10.11 -29.71 2.47
N GLU A 306 -10.05 -30.06 3.76
CA GLU A 306 -11.14 -29.85 4.70
C GLU A 306 -11.53 -28.37 4.80
N LYS A 307 -10.55 -27.46 4.80
CA LYS A 307 -10.81 -26.02 4.82
C LYS A 307 -11.54 -25.55 3.56
N LYS A 308 -11.19 -26.08 2.39
CA LYS A 308 -11.89 -25.77 1.12
C LYS A 308 -13.32 -26.31 1.12
N GLU A 309 -13.53 -27.53 1.57
CA GLU A 309 -14.86 -28.14 1.67
C GLU A 309 -15.76 -27.39 2.67
N LYS A 310 -15.21 -26.97 3.81
CA LYS A 310 -15.96 -26.15 4.77
C LYS A 310 -16.35 -24.79 4.18
N LEU A 311 -15.47 -24.16 3.40
CA LEU A 311 -15.75 -22.90 2.74
C LEU A 311 -16.82 -23.02 1.64
N SER A 312 -16.85 -24.12 0.89
CA SER A 312 -17.87 -24.33 -0.15
C SER A 312 -19.26 -24.58 0.42
N GLN A 313 -19.35 -25.14 1.63
CA GLN A 313 -20.61 -25.33 2.36
C GLN A 313 -21.16 -24.02 2.95
N LEU A 314 -20.28 -23.06 3.24
CA LEU A 314 -20.68 -21.73 3.71
C LEU A 314 -21.12 -20.91 2.49
N ASP A 315 -22.42 -20.85 2.25
CA ASP A 315 -23.04 -20.06 1.18
C ASP A 315 -22.81 -18.54 1.44
N PHE A 316 -21.60 -18.06 1.16
CA PHE A 316 -21.23 -16.65 1.22
C PHE A 316 -21.89 -15.89 0.05
N ARG A 317 -23.22 -15.91 -0.03
CA ARG A 317 -23.96 -15.05 -0.98
C ARG A 317 -23.70 -13.58 -0.62
N HIS A 318 -22.83 -12.95 -1.41
CA HIS A 318 -22.94 -11.56 -1.85
C HIS A 318 -23.11 -10.44 -0.81
N HIS A 319 -22.47 -10.49 0.37
CA HIS A 319 -22.56 -9.36 1.32
C HIS A 319 -21.25 -8.68 1.75
N CYS A 320 -20.12 -8.94 1.09
CA CYS A 320 -18.96 -8.03 1.19
C CYS A 320 -18.05 -7.96 -0.06
N LEU A 321 -18.38 -8.64 -1.15
CA LEU A 321 -17.59 -8.66 -2.38
C LEU A 321 -18.47 -8.40 -3.60
N SER A 322 -19.12 -7.24 -3.66
CA SER A 322 -19.66 -6.71 -4.91
C SER A 322 -18.53 -6.04 -5.69
N GLN A 323 -17.50 -6.79 -6.12
CA GLN A 323 -16.54 -6.35 -7.16
C GLN A 323 -15.52 -7.40 -7.64
N THR A 324 -15.71 -8.70 -7.39
CA THR A 324 -14.85 -9.73 -8.01
C THR A 324 -15.68 -10.67 -8.86
N SER A 325 -15.14 -10.99 -10.04
CA SER A 325 -15.81 -11.73 -11.10
C SER A 325 -16.09 -13.18 -10.67
N LYS A 326 -16.99 -13.87 -11.38
CA LYS A 326 -17.41 -15.25 -11.10
C LYS A 326 -16.27 -16.28 -11.05
N VAL A 327 -15.11 -15.97 -11.61
CA VAL A 327 -13.91 -16.83 -11.64
C VAL A 327 -13.13 -16.79 -10.32
N ASP A 328 -13.37 -15.79 -9.48
CA ASP A 328 -12.65 -15.58 -8.22
C ASP A 328 -13.25 -16.36 -7.03
N GLN A 329 -14.39 -17.05 -7.18
CA GLN A 329 -15.06 -17.69 -6.05
C GLN A 329 -14.37 -18.97 -5.56
N ASP A 330 -13.67 -19.69 -6.44
CA ASP A 330 -13.02 -20.97 -6.10
C ASP A 330 -11.60 -20.81 -5.50
N ARG A 331 -11.05 -19.59 -5.43
CA ARG A 331 -9.61 -19.38 -5.19
C ARG A 331 -9.24 -18.37 -4.10
N PHE A 332 -10.18 -17.91 -3.27
CA PHE A 332 -9.90 -16.91 -2.21
C PHE A 332 -9.65 -17.54 -0.82
N LEU A 333 -8.37 -17.73 -0.49
CA LEU A 333 -7.86 -17.82 0.89
C LEU A 333 -7.16 -16.49 1.21
N LEU A 334 -7.44 -15.92 2.39
CA LEU A 334 -7.07 -14.58 2.88
C LEU A 334 -7.92 -13.39 2.40
N LYS A 335 -9.09 -13.23 3.04
CA LYS A 335 -9.63 -11.88 3.31
C LYS A 335 -10.52 -11.89 4.54
N TYR A 336 -9.92 -11.81 5.74
CA TYR A 336 -10.66 -11.36 6.91
C TYR A 336 -9.72 -10.54 7.79
N MET A 337 -9.91 -9.21 7.74
CA MET A 337 -9.78 -8.24 8.83
C MET A 337 -9.75 -6.83 8.22
N GLY A 338 -10.81 -6.05 8.51
CA GLY A 338 -10.79 -4.61 8.34
C GLY A 338 -11.70 -4.07 7.24
N ARG A 339 -12.93 -3.69 7.62
CA ARG A 339 -13.49 -2.33 7.49
C ARG A 339 -14.99 -2.36 7.79
N TYR A 340 -15.38 -1.89 8.98
CA TYR A 340 -16.69 -1.28 9.17
C TYR A 340 -16.47 0.20 9.49
N SER A 341 -16.75 1.05 8.50
CA SER A 341 -17.02 2.46 8.72
C SER A 341 -18.35 2.58 9.45
N ARG A 342 -18.35 3.27 10.60
CA ARG A 342 -19.59 3.68 11.27
C ARG A 342 -20.30 4.70 10.38
N THR A 343 -21.37 4.31 9.70
CA THR A 343 -22.36 5.28 9.23
C THR A 343 -23.18 5.73 10.42
N SER A 344 -23.04 7.01 10.75
CA SER A 344 -23.84 7.72 11.74
C SER A 344 -25.31 7.69 11.34
N LYS A 345 -26.17 7.32 12.31
CA LYS A 345 -27.62 7.42 12.21
C LYS A 345 -28.03 8.87 11.91
N THR A 346 -28.70 9.08 10.80
CA THR A 346 -29.65 10.19 10.62
C THR A 346 -30.78 10.02 11.64
N LYS A 347 -30.94 10.99 12.54
CA LYS A 347 -32.21 11.23 13.22
C LYS A 347 -33.06 12.07 12.27
N ALA A 348 -34.15 11.51 11.78
CA ALA A 348 -35.27 12.28 11.28
C ALA A 348 -36.11 12.72 12.50
N VAL A 349 -36.44 14.01 12.55
CA VAL A 349 -37.68 14.54 13.14
C VAL A 349 -38.54 14.94 11.96
#